data_AF-A0A426DCA2-F1
#
_entry.id   AF-A0A426DCA2-F1
#
_cell.length_a   1.000
_cell.length_b   1.000
_cell.length_c   1.000
_cell.angle_alpha   90.00
_cell.angle_beta   90.00
_cell.angle_gamma   90.00
#
_symmetry.space_group_name_H-M   'P 1'
#
loop_
_entity.id
_entity.type
_entity.pdbx_description
1 polymer ?
#
loop_
_entity_poly.entity_id
_entity_poly.type
_entity_poly.pdbx_seq_one_letter_code
_entity_poly.pdbx_strand_id
1 'polypeptide(L)'
;MEHDKHAARYVSKLSNKLRRKIDAFSSRESFSGSQGRVLHFILAQSNDVFQKDIEEEYSLRPPTATELLKKMEKNGLIYREAMASDARMKRIVVSEKALQYKDMVIADITALEEELTKDISQNELDIFFKVIEKMLDNIS
;
A
#
# COMPACT_ATOMS: atom_id res chain seq x y z
N MET A 1 0.00 -35.83 13.86
CA MET A 1 0.06 -34.54 14.57
C MET A 1 -0.68 -33.54 13.72
N GLU A 2 -1.86 -33.15 14.19
CA GLU A 2 -2.73 -32.16 13.56
C GLU A 2 -1.95 -30.85 13.51
N HIS A 3 -1.78 -30.27 12.31
CA HIS A 3 -1.09 -28.99 12.18
C HIS A 3 -1.96 -27.91 12.79
N ASP A 4 -1.62 -27.45 14.00
CA ASP A 4 -2.29 -26.31 14.63
C ASP A 4 -2.30 -25.11 13.68
N LYS A 5 -3.52 -24.67 13.33
CA LYS A 5 -3.72 -23.51 12.48
C LYS A 5 -3.38 -22.26 13.28
N HIS A 6 -2.19 -21.70 13.08
CA HIS A 6 -1.80 -20.44 13.70
C HIS A 6 -2.25 -19.23 12.87
N ALA A 7 -3.12 -18.39 13.43
CA ALA A 7 -3.65 -17.20 12.76
C ALA A 7 -2.54 -16.29 12.18
N ALA A 8 -1.52 -15.97 12.99
CA ALA A 8 -0.38 -15.14 12.59
C ALA A 8 0.35 -15.66 11.34
N ARG A 9 0.49 -17.00 11.21
CA ARG A 9 1.15 -17.63 10.05
C ARG A 9 0.30 -17.48 8.78
N TYR A 10 -1.02 -17.65 8.88
CA TYR A 10 -1.93 -17.50 7.74
C TYR A 10 -2.06 -16.05 7.29
N VAL A 11 -2.17 -15.10 8.24
CA VAL A 11 -2.17 -13.66 7.95
C VAL A 11 -0.87 -13.28 7.25
N SER A 12 0.28 -13.71 7.78
CA SER A 12 1.59 -13.45 7.16
C SER A 12 1.70 -14.06 5.76
N LYS A 13 1.20 -15.28 5.56
CA LYS A 13 1.22 -15.95 4.26
C LYS A 13 0.36 -15.21 3.23
N LEU A 14 -0.84 -14.76 3.62
CA LEU A 14 -1.75 -14.00 2.77
C LEU A 14 -1.15 -12.64 2.43
N SER A 15 -0.71 -11.87 3.43
CA SER A 15 -0.04 -10.57 3.26
C SER A 15 1.14 -10.66 2.28
N ASN A 16 2.01 -11.66 2.43
CA ASN A 16 3.12 -11.87 1.50
C ASN A 16 2.67 -12.19 0.06
N LYS A 17 1.53 -12.88 -0.13
CA LYS A 17 0.99 -13.16 -1.46
C LYS A 17 0.38 -11.90 -2.08
N LEU A 18 -0.36 -11.11 -1.30
CA LEU A 18 -0.90 -9.81 -1.71
C LEU A 18 0.22 -8.84 -2.13
N ARG A 19 1.25 -8.70 -1.28
CA ARG A 19 2.42 -7.86 -1.59
C ARG A 19 3.06 -8.23 -2.93
N ARG A 20 3.24 -9.52 -3.21
CA ARG A 20 3.81 -9.97 -4.51
C ARG A 20 2.92 -9.64 -5.71
N LYS A 21 1.60 -9.66 -5.56
CA LYS A 21 0.67 -9.27 -6.62
C LYS A 21 0.75 -7.76 -6.89
N ILE A 22 0.71 -6.95 -5.83
CA ILE A 22 0.85 -5.48 -5.91
C ILE A 22 2.21 -5.10 -6.54
N ASP A 23 3.27 -5.80 -6.14
CA ASP A 23 4.61 -5.63 -6.68
C ASP A 23 4.69 -5.86 -8.19
N ALA A 24 3.84 -6.75 -8.73
CA ALA A 24 3.79 -7.07 -10.15
C ALA A 24 3.04 -6.00 -10.98
N PHE A 25 2.13 -5.25 -10.37
CA PHE A 25 1.43 -4.13 -11.03
C PHE A 25 2.35 -2.90 -11.26
N SER A 26 3.43 -2.84 -10.49
CA SER A 26 4.25 -1.64 -10.33
C SER A 26 5.37 -1.48 -11.37
N SER A 27 5.62 -2.47 -12.24
CA SER A 27 6.64 -2.38 -13.29
C SER A 27 6.05 -1.81 -14.58
N ARG A 28 6.40 -0.56 -14.94
CA ARG A 28 5.96 0.09 -16.18
C ARG A 28 7.11 0.88 -16.81
N GLU A 29 7.05 1.13 -18.12
CA GLU A 29 8.14 1.82 -18.85
C GLU A 29 8.44 3.23 -18.34
N SER A 30 7.48 3.88 -17.68
CA SER A 30 7.57 5.29 -17.27
C SER A 30 8.25 5.54 -15.91
N PHE A 31 8.42 4.52 -15.06
CA PHE A 31 9.03 4.66 -13.74
C PHE A 31 9.55 3.31 -13.20
N SER A 32 10.51 3.34 -12.27
CA SER A 32 11.05 2.09 -11.71
C SER A 32 9.99 1.33 -10.90
N GLY A 33 10.15 0.00 -10.78
CA GLY A 33 9.22 -0.81 -9.98
C GLY A 33 9.04 -0.31 -8.53
N SER A 34 10.10 0.23 -7.92
CA SER A 34 10.01 0.87 -6.59
C SER A 34 9.19 2.16 -6.56
N GLN A 35 9.27 2.98 -7.61
CA GLN A 35 8.46 4.20 -7.74
C GLN A 35 6.99 3.84 -7.99
N GLY A 36 6.74 2.82 -8.82
CA GLY A 36 5.40 2.30 -9.07
C GLY A 36 4.73 1.79 -7.79
N ARG A 37 5.47 1.07 -6.95
CA ARG A 37 4.96 0.58 -5.65
C ARG A 37 4.54 1.72 -4.75
N VAL A 38 5.43 2.68 -4.53
CA VAL A 38 5.13 3.85 -3.70
C VAL A 38 3.96 4.65 -4.27
N LEU A 39 3.89 4.82 -5.59
CA LEU A 39 2.78 5.52 -6.22
C LEU A 39 1.45 4.77 -6.05
N HIS A 40 1.45 3.46 -6.24
CA HIS A 40 0.29 2.61 -5.99
C HIS A 40 -0.15 2.71 -4.53
N PHE A 41 0.78 2.67 -3.57
CA PHE A 41 0.47 2.85 -2.15
C PHE A 41 -0.18 4.21 -1.90
N ILE A 42 0.41 5.32 -2.35
CA ILE A 42 -0.15 6.66 -2.13
C ILE A 42 -1.54 6.80 -2.76
N LEU A 43 -1.74 6.30 -3.99
CA LEU A 43 -3.02 6.39 -4.70
C LEU A 43 -4.11 5.46 -4.13
N ALA A 44 -3.73 4.41 -3.39
CA ALA A 44 -4.64 3.50 -2.72
C ALA A 44 -5.15 4.03 -1.37
N GLN A 45 -4.49 5.04 -0.79
CA GLN A 45 -4.87 5.60 0.51
C GLN A 45 -5.91 6.72 0.38
N SER A 46 -6.79 6.82 1.39
CA SER A 46 -7.73 7.93 1.55
C SER A 46 -7.21 9.05 2.47
N ASN A 47 -6.17 8.78 3.26
CA ASN A 47 -5.57 9.70 4.21
C ASN A 47 -4.27 10.32 3.69
N ASP A 48 -3.79 11.39 4.34
CA ASP A 48 -2.46 11.95 4.07
C ASP A 48 -1.38 10.89 4.30
N VAL A 49 -0.44 10.79 3.35
CA VAL A 49 0.70 9.86 3.42
C VAL A 49 1.98 10.63 3.73
N PHE A 50 2.76 10.12 4.66
CA PHE A 50 4.06 10.66 5.07
C PHE A 50 5.18 9.70 4.70
N GLN A 51 6.41 10.21 4.76
CA GLN A 51 7.59 9.38 4.49
C GLN A 51 7.67 8.16 5.44
N LYS A 52 7.28 8.33 6.70
CA LYS A 52 7.29 7.27 7.72
C LYS A 52 6.37 6.10 7.32
N ASP A 53 5.23 6.38 6.70
CA ASP A 53 4.30 5.34 6.26
C ASP A 53 4.91 4.49 5.15
N ILE A 54 5.66 5.10 4.23
CA ILE A 54 6.39 4.40 3.17
C ILE A 54 7.57 3.59 3.75
N GLU A 55 8.26 4.15 4.75
CA GLU A 55 9.31 3.44 5.47
C GLU A 55 8.77 2.19 6.16
N GLU A 56 7.62 2.28 6.81
CA GLU A 56 6.97 1.18 7.50
C GLU A 56 6.45 0.13 6.50
N GLU A 57 5.66 0.55 5.50
CA GLU A 57 5.07 -0.32 4.48
C GLU A 57 6.11 -1.17 3.74
N TYR A 58 7.22 -0.54 3.34
CA TYR A 58 8.27 -1.20 2.56
C TYR A 58 9.50 -1.57 3.37
N SER A 59 9.45 -1.42 4.70
CA SER A 59 10.58 -1.64 5.61
C SER A 59 11.87 -0.95 5.13
N LEU A 60 11.73 0.28 4.63
CA LEU A 60 12.85 1.06 4.12
C LEU A 60 13.54 1.80 5.26
N ARG A 61 14.87 1.87 5.18
CA ARG A 61 15.63 2.77 6.06
C ARG A 61 15.36 4.22 5.66
N PRO A 62 15.33 5.18 6.61
CA PRO A 62 15.01 6.57 6.29
C PRO A 62 15.84 7.21 5.16
N PRO A 63 17.17 6.96 5.04
CA PRO A 63 17.94 7.48 3.92
C PRO A 63 17.49 6.89 2.56
N THR A 64 17.08 5.63 2.54
CA THR A 64 16.61 4.95 1.33
C THR A 64 15.26 5.51 0.87
N ALA A 65 14.32 5.70 1.80
CA ALA A 65 13.05 6.35 1.52
C ALA A 65 13.26 7.78 1.02
N THR A 66 14.16 8.53 1.65
CA THR A 66 14.52 9.90 1.25
C THR A 66 15.01 9.96 -0.20
N GLU A 67 15.94 9.08 -0.58
CA GLU A 67 16.48 9.06 -1.95
C GLU A 67 15.46 8.59 -2.99
N LEU A 68 14.57 7.65 -2.62
CA LEU A 68 13.46 7.24 -3.48
C LEU A 68 12.49 8.40 -3.74
N LEU A 69 12.06 9.10 -2.69
CA LEU A 69 11.14 10.23 -2.79
C LEU A 69 11.74 11.40 -3.57
N LYS A 70 13.01 11.74 -3.37
CA LYS A 70 13.71 12.75 -4.19
C LYS A 70 13.69 12.40 -5.68
N LYS A 71 13.89 11.12 -6.03
CA LYS A 71 13.80 10.67 -7.43
C LYS A 71 12.38 10.78 -7.97
N MET A 72 11.37 10.48 -7.15
CA MET A 72 9.97 10.65 -7.55
C MET A 72 9.59 12.12 -7.76
N GLU A 73 10.07 13.03 -6.91
CA GLU A 73 9.93 14.49 -7.09
C GLU A 73 10.61 14.94 -8.38
N LYS A 74 11.86 14.51 -8.62
CA LYS A 74 12.60 14.82 -9.86
C LYS A 74 11.89 14.32 -11.11
N ASN A 75 11.21 13.17 -11.03
CA ASN A 75 10.45 12.59 -12.13
C ASN A 75 9.06 13.23 -12.30
N GLY A 76 8.71 14.20 -11.44
CA GLY A 76 7.44 14.90 -11.44
C GLY A 76 6.27 14.01 -11.06
N LEU A 77 6.48 12.97 -10.24
CA LEU A 77 5.42 12.05 -9.79
C LEU A 77 4.75 12.52 -8.49
N ILE A 78 5.52 13.16 -7.63
CA ILE A 78 5.03 13.64 -6.32
C ILE A 78 5.63 15.00 -6.01
N TYR A 79 5.08 15.67 -5.02
CA TYR A 79 5.70 16.77 -4.30
C TYR A 79 5.45 16.61 -2.79
N ARG A 80 6.33 17.20 -1.98
CA ARG A 80 6.19 17.19 -0.52
C ARG A 80 5.72 18.56 -0.02
N GLU A 81 4.58 18.57 0.63
CA GLU A 81 3.94 19.78 1.15
C GLU A 81 4.01 19.79 2.68
N ALA A 82 4.42 20.91 3.27
CA ALA A 82 4.42 21.07 4.72
C ALA A 82 2.99 21.18 5.24
N MET A 83 2.68 20.48 6.33
CA MET A 83 1.38 20.57 6.96
C MET A 83 1.19 21.96 7.58
N ALA A 84 -0.01 22.52 7.47
CA ALA A 84 -0.34 23.80 8.10
C ALA A 84 -0.23 23.74 9.64
N SER A 85 -0.44 22.56 10.23
CA SER A 85 -0.36 22.31 11.67
C SER A 85 1.07 22.13 12.20
N ASP A 86 1.98 21.54 11.42
CA ASP A 86 3.40 21.38 11.77
C ASP A 86 4.26 21.37 10.51
N ALA A 87 5.04 22.44 10.30
CA ALA A 87 5.88 22.59 9.11
C ALA A 87 7.01 21.55 9.00
N ARG A 88 7.31 20.82 10.08
CA ARG A 88 8.27 19.71 10.07
C ARG A 88 7.66 18.45 9.46
N MET A 89 6.34 18.31 9.52
CA MET A 89 5.62 17.22 8.88
C MET A 89 5.35 17.58 7.43
N LYS A 90 5.87 16.75 6.52
CA LYS A 90 5.64 16.91 5.09
C LYS A 90 4.80 15.75 4.57
N ARG A 91 3.58 16.05 4.16
CA ARG A 91 2.75 15.08 3.45
C ARG A 91 3.23 14.93 2.01
N ILE A 92 3.04 13.75 1.47
CA ILE A 92 3.37 13.39 0.10
C ILE A 92 2.11 13.52 -0.73
N VAL A 93 2.17 14.37 -1.76
CA VAL A 93 1.05 14.62 -2.65
C VAL A 93 1.44 14.19 -4.06
N VAL A 94 0.53 13.46 -4.73
CA VAL A 94 0.72 13.06 -6.12
C VAL A 94 0.54 14.26 -7.05
N SER A 95 1.38 14.34 -8.08
CA SER A 95 1.24 15.38 -9.11
C SER A 95 0.11 15.06 -10.09
N GLU A 96 -0.28 16.03 -10.92
CA GLU A 96 -1.21 15.80 -12.04
C GLU A 96 -0.74 14.70 -12.99
N LYS A 97 0.57 14.65 -13.28
CA LYS A 97 1.17 13.58 -14.08
C LYS A 97 0.93 12.21 -13.45
N ALA A 98 1.04 12.12 -12.13
CA ALA A 98 0.83 10.87 -11.41
C ALA A 98 -0.65 10.50 -11.28
N LEU A 99 -1.57 11.48 -11.26
CA LEU A 99 -3.01 11.25 -11.25
C LEU A 99 -3.51 10.53 -12.50
N GLN A 100 -2.81 10.61 -13.63
CA GLN A 100 -3.11 9.83 -14.84
C GLN A 100 -3.04 8.31 -14.60
N TYR A 101 -2.32 7.87 -13.56
CA TYR A 101 -2.23 6.46 -13.18
C TYR A 101 -3.28 6.06 -12.14
N LYS A 102 -4.11 6.99 -11.65
CA LYS A 102 -5.09 6.72 -10.60
C LYS A 102 -6.12 5.68 -11.03
N ASP A 103 -6.74 5.86 -12.20
CA ASP A 103 -7.78 4.94 -12.70
C ASP A 103 -7.23 3.52 -12.88
N MET A 104 -5.96 3.43 -13.28
CA MET A 104 -5.23 2.19 -13.42
C MET A 104 -4.93 1.53 -12.08
N VAL A 105 -4.50 2.30 -11.07
CA VAL A 105 -4.33 1.77 -9.70
C VAL A 105 -5.66 1.29 -9.14
N ILE A 106 -6.76 2.03 -9.38
CA ILE A 106 -8.10 1.61 -8.98
C ILE A 106 -8.45 0.27 -9.65
N ALA A 107 -8.21 0.15 -10.96
CA ALA A 107 -8.45 -1.10 -11.69
C ALA A 107 -7.60 -2.27 -11.14
N ASP A 108 -6.33 -2.03 -10.83
CA ASP A 108 -5.42 -3.04 -10.26
C ASP A 108 -5.91 -3.49 -8.86
N ILE A 109 -6.36 -2.56 -8.02
CA ILE A 109 -6.93 -2.84 -6.69
C ILE A 109 -8.25 -3.61 -6.81
N THR A 110 -9.16 -3.16 -7.67
CA THR A 110 -10.46 -3.82 -7.90
C THR A 110 -10.26 -5.25 -8.42
N ALA A 111 -9.37 -5.45 -9.39
CA ALA A 111 -9.07 -6.78 -9.92
C ALA A 111 -8.44 -7.70 -8.86
N LEU A 112 -7.56 -7.17 -8.01
CA LEU A 112 -6.97 -7.93 -6.90
C LEU A 112 -8.03 -8.33 -5.87
N GLU A 113 -8.96 -7.44 -5.54
CA GLU A 113 -10.06 -7.71 -4.60
C GLU A 113 -11.01 -8.77 -5.15
N GLU A 114 -11.39 -8.66 -6.43
CA GLU A 114 -12.20 -9.67 -7.12
C GLU A 114 -11.51 -11.04 -7.13
N GLU A 115 -10.20 -11.10 -7.39
CA GLU A 115 -9.43 -12.35 -7.34
C GLU A 115 -9.32 -12.91 -5.91
N LEU A 116 -9.11 -12.03 -4.92
CA LEU A 116 -8.92 -12.40 -3.52
C LEU A 116 -10.18 -12.99 -2.90
N THR A 117 -11.34 -12.43 -3.26
CA THR A 117 -12.66 -12.79 -2.73
C THR A 117 -13.42 -13.76 -3.61
N LYS A 118 -12.83 -14.15 -4.75
CA LYS A 118 -13.41 -15.11 -5.68
C LYS A 118 -13.84 -16.38 -4.96
N ASP A 119 -15.08 -16.81 -5.23
CA ASP A 119 -15.70 -18.01 -4.69
C ASP A 119 -15.92 -17.99 -3.15
N ILE A 120 -15.86 -16.81 -2.52
CA ILE A 120 -16.22 -16.60 -1.10
C ILE A 120 -17.57 -15.89 -1.04
N SER A 121 -18.49 -16.41 -0.22
CA SER A 121 -19.80 -15.77 -0.04
C SER A 121 -19.68 -14.47 0.77
N GLN A 122 -20.60 -13.52 0.57
CA GLN A 122 -20.64 -12.28 1.34
C GLN A 122 -20.68 -12.55 2.85
N ASN A 123 -21.46 -13.55 3.29
CA ASN A 123 -21.56 -13.92 4.70
C ASN A 123 -20.23 -14.42 5.29
N GLU A 124 -19.43 -15.16 4.51
CA GLU A 124 -18.09 -15.59 4.96
C GLU A 124 -17.12 -14.40 5.04
N LEU A 125 -17.20 -13.45 4.11
CA LEU A 125 -16.42 -12.21 4.16
C LEU A 125 -16.81 -11.36 5.38
N ASP A 126 -18.09 -11.21 5.66
CA ASP A 126 -18.57 -10.47 6.83
C ASP A 126 -18.05 -11.09 8.14
N ILE A 127 -18.02 -12.43 8.23
CA ILE A 127 -17.39 -13.13 9.36
C ILE A 127 -15.89 -12.87 9.40
N PHE A 128 -15.19 -12.92 8.26
CA PHE A 128 -13.76 -12.64 8.17
C PHE A 128 -13.44 -11.23 8.68
N PHE A 129 -14.14 -10.19 8.20
CA PHE A 129 -13.92 -8.81 8.62
C PHE A 129 -14.16 -8.64 10.12
N LYS A 130 -15.25 -9.18 10.65
CA LYS A 130 -15.53 -9.16 12.09
C LYS A 130 -14.42 -9.81 12.92
N VAL A 131 -13.80 -10.88 12.43
CA VAL A 131 -12.72 -11.57 13.14
C VAL A 131 -11.40 -10.81 13.04
N ILE A 132 -11.05 -10.29 11.85
CA ILE A 132 -9.80 -9.56 11.64
C ILE A 132 -9.78 -8.24 12.43
N GLU A 133 -10.91 -7.53 12.50
CA GLU A 133 -11.06 -6.31 13.32
C GLU A 133 -10.78 -6.59 14.79
N LYS A 134 -11.37 -7.66 15.36
CA LYS A 134 -11.07 -8.09 16.73
C LYS A 134 -9.61 -8.46 16.95
N MET A 135 -8.96 -9.06 15.95
CA MET A 135 -7.52 -9.36 16.03
C MET A 135 -6.68 -8.08 16.08
N LEU A 136 -7.04 -7.06 15.28
CA LEU A 136 -6.39 -5.76 15.29
C LEU A 136 -6.57 -5.05 16.63
N ASP A 137 -7.77 -5.06 17.21
CA ASP A 137 -8.06 -4.46 18.52
C ASP A 137 -7.25 -5.11 19.65
N ASN A 138 -7.01 -6.43 19.57
CA ASN A 138 -6.26 -7.17 20.60
C ASN A 138 -4.76 -6.85 20.61
N ILE A 139 -4.21 -6.32 19.51
CA ILE A 139 -2.76 -6.06 19.35
C ILE A 139 -2.44 -4.57 19.13
N SER A 140 -3.45 -3.70 19.19
CA SER A 140 -3.31 -2.24 19.10
C SER A 140 -2.85 -1.62 20.41
#